data_AF-A0A2K4L1J9-F1
#
_entry.id   AF-A0A2K4L1J9-F1
#
_cell.length_a   1.000
_cell.length_b   1.000
_cell.length_c   1.000
_cell.angle_alpha   90.00
_cell.angle_beta   90.00
_cell.angle_gamma   90.00
#
_symmetry.space_group_name_H-M   'P 1'
#
loop_
_entity.id
_entity.type
_entity.pdbx_description
1 polymer ?
#
loop_
_entity_poly.entity_id
_entity_poly.type
_entity_poly.pdbx_seq_one_letter_code
_entity_poly.pdbx_strand_id
1 'polypeptide(L)'
;MDNRTRYLQLLDDYEITQAKSAELIAAVTGRPCAARTVRSWVNDPEKPSSTPCPDWAVAKLELAIEYMQRALARRAESLGELTDHGTTVEQ
;
A
#
# COMPACT_ATOMS: atom_id res chain seq x y z
N MET A 1 16.66 6.22 10.25
CA MET A 1 16.08 5.63 9.03
C MET A 1 15.57 6.76 8.17
N ASP A 2 15.98 6.82 6.91
CA ASP A 2 15.54 7.83 5.94
C ASP A 2 14.21 7.43 5.27
N ASN A 3 13.53 8.41 4.65
CA ASN A 3 12.22 8.21 4.04
C ASN A 3 12.23 7.17 2.92
N ARG A 4 13.32 7.10 2.13
CA ARG A 4 13.43 6.10 1.07
C ARG A 4 13.48 4.69 1.66
N THR A 5 14.29 4.47 2.69
CA THR A 5 14.37 3.16 3.36
C THR A 5 13.03 2.78 3.99
N ARG A 6 12.34 3.72 4.66
CA ARG A 6 11.00 3.47 5.22
C ARG A 6 9.96 3.15 4.13
N TYR A 7 10.00 3.87 3.01
CA TYR A 7 9.12 3.60 1.87
C TYR A 7 9.37 2.20 1.29
N LEU A 8 10.64 1.79 1.12
CA LEU A 8 10.98 0.45 0.64
C LEU A 8 10.51 -0.65 1.59
N GLN A 9 10.63 -0.45 2.91
CA GLN A 9 10.10 -1.39 3.90
C GLN A 9 8.58 -1.56 3.78
N LEU A 10 7.84 -0.47 3.64
CA LEU A 10 6.38 -0.55 3.45
C LEU A 10 5.99 -1.29 2.16
N LEU A 11 6.82 -1.25 1.12
CA LEU A 11 6.58 -2.05 -0.09
C LEU A 11 6.83 -3.55 0.17
N ASP A 12 7.88 -3.87 0.92
CA ASP A 12 8.27 -5.24 1.24
C ASP A 12 7.29 -5.90 2.23
N ASP A 13 7.04 -5.24 3.37
CA ASP A 13 6.19 -5.72 4.47
C ASP A 13 4.76 -6.05 4.03
N TYR A 14 4.26 -5.35 3.01
CA TYR A 14 2.90 -5.50 2.51
C TYR A 14 2.83 -6.07 1.08
N GLU A 15 3.97 -6.50 0.53
CA GLU A 15 4.10 -7.07 -0.83
C GLU A 15 3.50 -6.16 -1.93
N ILE A 16 3.71 -4.86 -1.81
CA ILE A 16 3.16 -3.83 -2.71
C ILE A 16 4.20 -3.43 -3.76
N THR A 17 3.80 -3.44 -5.04
CA THR A 17 4.67 -2.95 -6.11
C THR A 17 4.75 -1.42 -6.14
N GLN A 18 5.82 -0.86 -6.71
CA GLN A 18 5.93 0.60 -6.90
C GLN A 18 4.73 1.18 -7.65
N ALA A 19 4.24 0.49 -8.69
CA ALA A 19 3.05 0.90 -9.44
C ALA A 19 1.81 0.91 -8.55
N LYS A 20 1.62 -0.13 -7.73
CA LYS A 20 0.49 -0.20 -6.81
C LYS A 20 0.55 0.87 -5.73
N SER A 21 1.73 1.16 -5.19
CA SER A 21 1.91 2.24 -4.22
C SER A 21 1.55 3.61 -4.81
N ALA A 22 1.83 3.85 -6.09
CA ALA A 22 1.45 5.08 -6.79
C ALA A 22 -0.08 5.21 -6.90
N GLU A 23 -0.79 4.12 -7.25
CA GLU A 23 -2.26 4.10 -7.26
C GLU A 23 -2.85 4.39 -5.87
N LEU A 24 -2.28 3.78 -4.83
CA LEU A 24 -2.72 3.94 -3.45
C LEU A 24 -2.54 5.38 -2.97
N ILE A 25 -1.37 5.97 -3.22
CA ILE A 25 -1.11 7.38 -2.92
C ILE A 25 -2.07 8.29 -3.69
N ALA A 26 -2.33 8.00 -4.97
CA ALA A 26 -3.25 8.78 -5.78
C ALA A 26 -4.68 8.73 -5.23
N ALA A 27 -5.14 7.56 -4.78
CA ALA A 27 -6.45 7.38 -4.17
C ALA A 27 -6.61 8.20 -2.87
N VAL A 28 -5.58 8.25 -2.02
CA VAL A 28 -5.64 8.98 -0.74
C VAL A 28 -5.45 10.49 -0.91
N THR A 29 -4.63 10.91 -1.86
CA THR A 29 -4.33 12.34 -2.08
C THR A 29 -5.33 13.03 -3.01
N GLY A 30 -6.11 12.27 -3.79
CA GLY A 30 -6.96 12.80 -4.85
C GLY A 30 -6.19 13.41 -6.02
N ARG A 31 -4.87 13.19 -6.08
CA ARG A 31 -3.98 13.72 -7.12
C ARG A 31 -3.29 12.57 -7.85
N PRO A 32 -3.11 12.65 -9.19
CA PRO A 32 -2.42 11.59 -9.92
C PRO A 32 -0.97 11.45 -9.43
N CYS A 33 -0.59 10.25 -9.02
CA CYS A 33 0.78 9.87 -8.70
C CYS A 33 1.25 8.84 -9.72
N ALA A 34 2.30 9.16 -10.47
CA ALA A 34 2.84 8.25 -11.48
C ALA A 34 3.85 7.28 -10.86
N ALA A 35 3.87 6.03 -11.33
CA ALA A 35 4.87 5.03 -10.91
C ALA A 35 6.32 5.50 -11.17
N ARG A 36 6.53 6.35 -12.19
CA ARG A 36 7.84 6.97 -12.46
C ARG A 36 8.29 7.92 -11.35
N THR A 37 7.35 8.62 -10.71
CA THR A 37 7.62 9.49 -9.57
C THR A 37 8.00 8.67 -8.34
N VAL A 38 7.27 7.58 -8.07
CA VAL A 38 7.66 6.65 -7.00
C VAL A 38 9.06 6.08 -7.26
N ARG A 39 9.34 5.69 -8.50
CA ARG A 39 10.67 5.21 -8.89
C ARG A 39 11.76 6.23 -8.59
N SER A 40 11.57 7.53 -8.87
CA SER A 40 12.59 8.53 -8.58
C SER A 40 12.88 8.68 -7.08
N TRP A 41 11.90 8.38 -6.21
CA TRP A 41 12.07 8.42 -4.75
C TRP A 41 12.85 7.24 -4.17
N VAL A 42 12.65 6.05 -4.74
CA VAL A 42 13.20 4.79 -4.20
C VAL A 42 14.44 4.28 -4.93
N ASN A 43 14.73 4.84 -6.11
CA ASN A 43 15.94 4.52 -6.85
C ASN A 43 17.20 4.94 -6.08
N ASP A 44 18.34 4.49 -6.57
CA ASP A 44 19.66 4.79 -6.01
C ASP A 44 19.88 6.30 -5.89
N PRO A 45 20.11 6.84 -4.68
CA PRO A 45 20.24 8.28 -4.45
C PRO A 45 21.45 8.90 -5.16
N GLU A 46 22.44 8.11 -5.58
CA GLU A 46 23.62 8.62 -6.31
C GLU A 46 23.32 8.92 -7.78
N LYS A 47 22.17 8.48 -8.30
CA LYS A 47 21.78 8.72 -9.70
C LYS A 47 21.17 10.11 -9.87
N PRO A 48 21.51 10.83 -10.96
CA PRO A 48 20.99 12.18 -11.21
C PRO A 48 19.48 12.26 -11.47
N SER A 49 18.84 11.12 -11.77
CA SER A 49 17.39 11.02 -11.92
C SER A 49 16.64 10.73 -10.62
N SER A 50 17.36 10.57 -9.50
CA SER A 50 16.78 10.30 -8.19
C SER A 50 16.43 11.59 -7.48
N THR A 51 15.25 11.61 -6.89
CA THR A 51 14.77 12.71 -6.05
C THR A 51 14.60 12.21 -4.62
N PRO A 52 14.91 13.02 -3.60
CA PRO A 52 14.68 12.60 -2.22
C PRO A 52 13.23 12.18 -2.01
N CYS A 53 13.02 11.03 -1.35
CA CYS A 53 11.68 10.57 -0.99
C CYS A 53 11.07 11.56 0.02
N PRO A 54 9.97 12.25 -0.33
CA PRO A 54 9.42 13.27 0.54
C PRO A 54 8.63 12.64 1.69
N ASP A 55 8.65 13.29 2.86
CA ASP A 55 7.99 12.78 4.08
C ASP A 55 6.50 12.52 3.86
N TRP A 56 5.83 13.38 3.10
CA TRP A 56 4.41 13.22 2.80
C TRP A 56 4.12 11.96 1.99
N ALA A 57 5.04 11.48 1.13
CA ALA A 57 4.82 10.27 0.34
C ALA A 57 4.77 9.04 1.23
N VAL A 58 5.66 8.96 2.23
CA VAL A 58 5.65 7.91 3.24
C VAL A 58 4.34 7.96 4.04
N ALA A 59 3.99 9.12 4.59
CA ALA A 59 2.77 9.28 5.38
C ALA A 59 1.49 8.93 4.61
N LYS A 60 1.43 9.23 3.30
CA LYS A 60 0.27 8.89 2.45
C LYS A 60 0.24 7.42 2.06
N LEU A 61 1.39 6.77 1.88
CA LEU A 61 1.45 5.34 1.66
C LEU A 61 0.98 4.58 2.90
N GLU A 62 1.44 4.95 4.10
CA GLU A 62 1.00 4.34 5.36
C GLU A 62 -0.51 4.43 5.55
N LEU A 63 -1.07 5.63 5.34
CA LEU A 63 -2.51 5.84 5.41
C LEU A 63 -3.27 5.00 4.36
N ALA A 64 -2.74 4.87 3.16
CA ALA A 64 -3.36 4.07 2.12
C ALA A 64 -3.34 2.56 2.45
N ILE A 65 -2.24 2.08 3.03
CA ILE A 65 -2.10 0.70 3.50
C ILE A 65 -3.10 0.42 4.64
N GLU A 66 -3.23 1.34 5.60
CA GLU A 66 -4.20 1.24 6.68
C GLU A 66 -5.64 1.10 6.13
N TYR A 67 -6.01 1.92 5.14
CA TYR A 67 -7.32 1.81 4.50
C TYR A 67 -7.52 0.50 3.74
N MET A 68 -6.50 0.04 3.02
CA MET A 68 -6.54 -1.23 2.29
C MET A 68 -6.69 -2.42 3.24
N GLN A 69 -5.90 -2.49 4.31
CA GLN A 69 -5.99 -3.52 5.34
C GLN A 69 -7.39 -3.54 5.99
N ARG A 70 -7.93 -2.37 6.35
CA ARG A 70 -9.31 -2.27 6.87
C ARG A 70 -10.36 -2.74 5.87
N ALA A 71 -10.20 -2.44 4.58
CA ALA A 71 -11.11 -2.90 3.54
C ALA A 71 -11.05 -4.42 3.36
N LEU A 72 -9.85 -5.00 3.41
CA LEU A 72 -9.65 -6.45 3.36
C LEU A 72 -10.27 -7.15 4.58
N ALA A 73 -10.06 -6.60 5.78
CA ALA A 73 -10.64 -7.13 7.02
C ALA A 73 -12.18 -7.17 6.97
N ARG A 74 -12.82 -6.06 6.55
CA ARG A 74 -14.28 -6.01 6.38
C ARG A 74 -14.78 -7.08 5.39
N ARG A 75 -14.04 -7.31 4.31
CA ARG A 75 -14.42 -8.31 3.30
C ARG A 75 -14.24 -9.74 3.82
N ALA A 76 -13.20 -10.00 4.62
CA ALA A 76 -12.98 -11.30 5.24
C ALA A 76 -14.10 -11.63 6.24
N GLU A 77 -14.54 -10.66 7.05
CA GLU A 77 -15.67 -10.80 7.98
C GLU A 77 -16.96 -11.19 7.23
N SER A 78 -17.30 -10.44 6.17
CA SER A 78 -18.50 -10.74 5.36
C SER A 78 -18.45 -12.12 4.67
N LEU A 79 -17.27 -12.63 4.34
CA LEU A 79 -17.12 -13.97 3.76
C LEU A 79 -17.18 -15.08 4.80
N GLY A 80 -16.66 -14.84 6.01
CA GLY A 80 -16.73 -15.77 7.14
C GLY A 80 -18.17 -16.02 7.60
N GLU A 81 -19.01 -15.00 7.58
CA GLU A 81 -20.43 -15.10 7.94
C GLU A 81 -21.24 -15.97 6.96
N LEU A 82 -20.86 -16.04 5.68
CA LEU A 82 -21.49 -16.93 4.69
C LEU A 82 -21.08 -18.39 4.84
N THR A 83 -19.93 -18.67 5.47
CA THR A 83 -19.43 -20.05 5.67
C THR A 83 -19.95 -20.73 6.95
N ASP A 84 -20.48 -19.96 7.90
CA ASP A 84 -20.95 -20.50 9.20
C ASP A 84 -22.34 -21.15 9.12
N HIS A 85 -23.21 -20.75 8.19
CA HIS A 85 -24.57 -21.29 8.07
C HIS A 85 -24.72 -22.58 7.23
N GLY A 86 -23.62 -23.32 7.00
CA GLY A 86 -23.58 -24.44 6.04
C GLY A 86 -23.35 -25.84 6.61
N THR A 87 -23.44 -26.08 7.93
CA THR A 87 -23.25 -27.43 8.51
C THR A 87 -24.38 -27.79 9.47
N THR A 88 -25.56 -28.07 8.93
CA THR A 88 -26.48 -29.02 9.57
C THR A 88 -26.24 -30.36 8.90
N VAL A 89 -25.39 -31.18 9.51
CA VAL A 89 -25.31 -32.62 9.21
C VAL A 89 -26.40 -33.28 10.02
N GLU A 90 -27.54 -33.59 9.40
CA GLU A 90 -28.54 -34.48 10.00
C GLU A 90 -27.98 -35.92 9.98
N GLN A 91 -27.98 -36.56 11.14
CA GLN A 91 -27.80 -38.00 11.34
C GLN A 91 -29.14 -38.65 11.65
#